data_AF-A0AAW8TYM9-F1
#
_entry.id   AF-A0AAW8TYM9-F1
#
_cell.length_a   1.000
_cell.length_b   1.000
_cell.length_c   1.000
_cell.angle_alpha   90.00
_cell.angle_beta   90.00
_cell.angle_gamma   90.00
#
_symmetry.space_group_name_H-M   'P 1'
#
loop_
_entity.id
_entity.type
_entity.pdbx_description
1 polymer ?
#
loop_
_entity_poly.entity_id
_entity_poly.type
_entity_poly.pdbx_seq_one_letter_code
_entity_poly.pdbx_strand_id
1 'polypeptide(L)' 'MSQAVEDMLEGLTCRICGGWMEDIEVVAGNPPGYPRVCEDCRKEEVE' A
#
# COMPACT_ATOMS: atom_id res chain seq x y z
N MET A 1 -9.11 2.38 16.01
CA MET A 1 -8.83 3.05 14.71
C MET A 1 -9.60 2.27 13.66
N SER A 2 -9.95 2.86 12.51
CA SER A 2 -10.67 2.11 11.48
C SER A 2 -9.71 1.15 10.77
N GLN A 3 -10.20 -0.05 10.41
CA GLN A 3 -9.45 -1.08 9.68
C GLN A 3 -8.71 -0.50 8.45
N ALA A 4 -9.39 0.38 7.70
CA ALA A 4 -8.81 1.04 6.53
C ALA A 4 -7.56 1.90 6.81
N VAL A 5 -7.43 2.47 8.02
CA VAL A 5 -6.25 3.25 8.41
C VAL A 5 -5.09 2.31 8.77
N GLU A 6 -5.39 1.17 9.38
CA GLU A 6 -4.41 0.12 9.68
C GLU A 6 -3.88 -0.49 8.37
N ASP A 7 -4.76 -0.82 7.42
CA ASP A 7 -4.39 -1.33 6.10
C ASP A 7 -3.48 -0.36 5.31
N MET A 8 -3.69 0.95 5.44
CA MET A 8 -2.81 1.96 4.85
C MET A 8 -1.43 2.02 5.52
N LEU A 9 -1.38 1.94 6.85
CA LEU A 9 -0.13 2.00 7.63
C LEU A 9 0.69 0.72 7.47
N GLU A 10 0.02 -0.41 7.33
CA GLU A 10 0.62 -1.71 7.02
C GLU A 10 1.17 -1.76 5.58
N GLY A 11 0.80 -0.80 4.72
CA GLY A 11 1.21 -0.78 3.32
C GLY A 11 0.46 -1.78 2.45
N LEU A 12 -0.74 -2.19 2.91
CA LEU A 12 -1.66 -3.09 2.21
C LEU A 12 -2.44 -2.40 1.09
N THR A 13 -2.59 -1.09 1.19
CA THR A 13 -3.27 -0.25 0.21
C THR A 13 -2.38 0.90 -0.27
N CYS A 14 -2.64 1.36 -1.49
CA CYS A 14 -1.96 2.52 -2.05
C CYS A 14 -2.35 3.79 -1.28
N ARG A 15 -1.35 4.56 -0.83
CA ARG A 15 -1.57 5.82 -0.12
C ARG A 15 -2.26 6.92 -0.95
N ILE A 16 -2.27 6.79 -2.28
CA ILE A 16 -2.80 7.79 -3.20
C ILE A 16 -4.25 7.46 -3.59
N CYS A 17 -4.47 6.27 -4.16
CA CYS A 17 -5.78 5.87 -4.66
C CYS A 17 -6.58 4.98 -3.70
N GLY A 18 -5.97 4.47 -2.62
CA GLY A 18 -6.59 3.53 -1.69
C GLY A 18 -6.79 2.12 -2.26
N GLY A 19 -6.31 1.85 -3.47
CA GLY A 19 -6.41 0.53 -4.10
C GLY A 19 -5.57 -0.51 -3.36
N TRP A 20 -6.05 -1.76 -3.34
CA TRP A 20 -5.29 -2.89 -2.79
C TRP A 20 -4.03 -3.10 -3.60
N MET A 21 -2.90 -3.26 -2.91
CA MET A 21 -1.65 -3.64 -3.54
C MET A 21 -1.70 -5.16 -3.76
N GLU A 22 -1.56 -5.64 -4.99
CA GLU A 22 -1.59 -7.08 -5.31
C GLU A 22 -0.19 -7.73 -5.26
N ASP A 23 0.85 -6.89 -5.24
CA ASP A 23 2.28 -7.23 -5.19
C ASP A 23 2.81 -7.44 -3.76
N ILE A 24 1.92 -7.61 -2.76
CA ILE A 24 2.34 -7.78 -1.37
C ILE A 24 2.60 -9.24 -1.06
N GLU A 25 3.86 -9.59 -0.96
CA GLU A 25 4.26 -10.78 -0.21
C GLU A 25 4.44 -10.40 1.26
N VAL A 26 3.46 -10.76 2.10
CA VAL A 26 3.58 -10.62 3.56
C VAL A 26 4.52 -11.72 4.06
N VAL A 27 5.81 -11.39 4.18
CA VAL A 27 6.81 -12.34 4.67
C VAL A 27 6.63 -12.54 6.18
N ALA A 28 6.30 -13.77 6.58
CA ALA A 28 6.22 -14.18 7.98
C ALA A 28 5.34 -13.29 8.88
N GLY A 29 4.21 -12.79 8.34
CA GLY A 29 3.28 -11.96 9.10
C GLY A 29 3.77 -10.54 9.38
N ASN A 30 4.87 -10.11 8.75
CA ASN A 30 5.32 -8.73 8.79
C ASN A 30 4.74 -7.98 7.58
N PRO A 31 3.79 -7.06 7.79
CA PRO A 31 3.35 -6.18 6.72
C PRO A 31 4.52 -5.31 6.24
N PRO A 32 4.51 -4.84 4.98
CA PRO A 32 5.59 -4.04 4.41
C PRO A 32 5.92 -2.77 5.22
N GLY A 33 4.99 -2.30 6.06
CA GLY A 33 5.28 -1.35 7.15
C GLY A 33 5.61 0.06 6.68
N TYR A 34 5.29 0.39 5.43
CA TYR A 34 5.46 1.72 4.85
C TYR A 34 4.30 2.04 3.91
N PRO A 35 3.76 3.27 3.91
CA PRO A 35 2.77 3.70 2.92
C PRO A 35 3.34 3.59 1.50
N ARG A 36 2.78 2.71 0.68
CA ARG A 36 3.25 2.45 -0.70
C ARG A 36 2.36 3.12 -1.74
N VAL A 37 2.91 3.30 -2.93
CA VAL A 37 2.22 3.79 -4.12
C VAL A 37 2.15 2.63 -5.11
N CYS A 38 0.96 2.33 -5.62
CA CYS A 38 0.76 1.29 -6.63
C CYS A 38 1.47 1.65 -7.94
N GLU A 39 1.67 0.67 -8.82
CA GLU A 39 2.35 0.89 -10.10
C GLU A 39 1.68 1.96 -10.96
N ASP A 40 0.35 2.06 -10.94
CA ASP A 40 -0.40 3.05 -11.71
C ASP A 40 -0.13 4.47 -11.21
N CYS A 41 -0.25 4.70 -9.90
CA CYS A 41 0.06 6.00 -9.31
C CYS A 41 1.56 6.32 -9.36
N ARG A 42 2.44 5.31 -9.37
CA ARG A 42 3.89 5.52 -9.53
C ARG A 42 4.25 5.96 -10.95
N LYS A 43 3.51 5.53 -11.97
CA LYS A 43 3.69 6.00 -13.36
C LYS A 43 3.30 7.47 -13.51
N GLU A 44 2.29 7.94 -12.77
CA GLU A 44 1.89 9.36 -12.76
C GLU A 44 2.87 10.27 -12.01
N GLU A 45 3.73 9.74 -11.12
CA GLU A 45 4.76 10.53 -10.42
C GLU A 45 6.03 10.81 -11.26
N VAL A 46 6.16 10.25 -12.46
CA VAL A 46 7.40 10.31 -13.28
C VAL A 46 7.21 11.05 -14.62
N GLU A 47 6.20 11.91 -14.73
CA GLU A 47 6.07 12.87 -15.85
C GLU A 47 6.73 14.23 -15.58
#